data_AF-A0A1A8PR32-F1
#
_entry.id   AF-A0A1A8PR32-F1
#
_cell.length_a   1.000
_cell.length_b   1.000
_cell.length_c   1.000
_cell.angle_alpha   90.00
_cell.angle_beta   90.00
_cell.angle_gamma   90.00
#
_symmetry.space_group_name_H-M   'P 1'
#
loop_
_entity.id
_entity.type
_entity.pdbx_description
1 polymer ?
#
loop_
_entity_poly.entity_id
_entity_poly.type
_entity_poly.pdbx_seq_one_letter_code
_entity_poly.pdbx_strand_id
1 'polypeptide(L)'
;VVTRLLLTPNRKKFFRHPLNIIDLVSVVPIYITLVFDLFVGSESELGDLGRLIQVFRLMRIFRVLKLARHSTGLRSLGATLRHSYREVGILLLYLGVGVSVFSGIAYTAECEEDVGLDTIPACWWWGTVSMTTVGYGDVVPVTVAGKLAASGCILGGTLVVALPITIIFNKFSHFYRRQKALEASVRNNNRKNVRMSEPEEDEESDGDSCCLDDDDIDDIEKDDIDFEDEGGVINYSYVEHPTCSSVMRKKEFYQL
;
A
#
# COMPACT_ATOMS: atom_id res chain seq x y z
N VAL A 1 3.96 -11.88 -16.70
CA VAL A 1 3.50 -13.16 -16.14
C VAL A 1 4.13 -14.39 -16.80
N VAL A 2 3.75 -14.78 -18.02
CA VAL A 2 4.08 -16.11 -18.58
C VAL A 2 5.59 -16.35 -18.77
N THR A 3 6.32 -15.43 -19.38
CA THR A 3 7.78 -15.52 -19.53
C THR A 3 8.50 -15.63 -18.18
N ARG A 4 8.04 -14.89 -17.16
CA ARG A 4 8.61 -14.96 -15.81
C ARG A 4 8.27 -16.27 -15.10
N LEU A 5 7.07 -16.80 -15.30
CA LEU A 5 6.65 -18.10 -14.77
C LEU A 5 7.46 -19.25 -15.39
N LEU A 6 7.83 -19.13 -16.68
CA LEU A 6 8.65 -20.11 -17.40
C LEU A 6 10.13 -20.05 -17.00
N LEU A 7 10.66 -18.85 -16.72
CA LEU A 7 12.06 -18.64 -16.34
C LEU A 7 12.34 -18.91 -14.85
N THR A 8 11.31 -19.12 -14.02
CA THR A 8 11.51 -19.35 -12.57
C THR A 8 11.74 -20.83 -12.27
N PRO A 9 12.85 -21.21 -11.61
CA PRO A 9 13.19 -22.61 -11.35
C PRO A 9 12.22 -23.34 -10.39
N ASN A 10 11.45 -22.61 -9.57
CA ASN A 10 10.46 -23.22 -8.68
C ASN A 10 9.10 -22.47 -8.70
N ARG A 11 8.11 -23.08 -9.37
CA ARG A 11 6.77 -22.50 -9.59
C ARG A 11 6.00 -22.25 -8.29
N LYS A 12 6.15 -23.10 -7.26
CA LYS A 12 5.43 -22.93 -5.98
C LYS A 12 5.92 -21.73 -5.19
N LYS A 13 7.23 -21.45 -5.21
CA LYS A 13 7.82 -20.26 -4.58
C LYS A 13 7.41 -18.98 -5.31
N PHE A 14 7.23 -19.06 -6.63
CA PHE A 14 6.78 -17.93 -7.46
C PHE A 14 5.39 -17.41 -7.06
N PHE A 15 4.42 -18.28 -6.78
CA PHE A 15 3.06 -17.89 -6.38
C PHE A 15 2.95 -17.35 -4.95
N ARG A 16 3.93 -17.62 -4.07
CA ARG A 16 3.94 -17.05 -2.70
C ARG A 16 4.39 -15.59 -2.64
N HIS A 17 4.96 -15.06 -3.72
CA HIS A 17 5.46 -13.69 -3.74
C HIS A 17 4.32 -12.70 -4.08
N PRO A 18 4.05 -11.68 -3.24
CA PRO A 18 2.89 -10.79 -3.41
C PRO A 18 2.87 -10.05 -4.77
N LEU A 19 4.04 -9.58 -5.24
CA LEU A 19 4.15 -8.93 -6.56
C LEU A 19 3.83 -9.86 -7.75
N ASN A 20 3.91 -11.18 -7.57
CA ASN A 20 3.59 -12.15 -8.61
C ASN A 20 2.10 -12.53 -8.58
N ILE A 21 1.49 -12.56 -7.39
CA ILE A 21 0.03 -12.68 -7.23
C ILE A 21 -0.66 -11.50 -7.92
N ILE A 22 -0.17 -10.26 -7.71
CA ILE A 22 -0.73 -9.07 -8.37
C ILE A 22 -0.61 -9.16 -9.91
N ASP A 23 0.52 -9.64 -10.44
CA ASP A 23 0.72 -9.83 -11.89
C ASP A 23 -0.26 -10.88 -12.44
N LEU A 24 -0.52 -11.97 -11.71
CA LEU A 24 -1.51 -12.99 -12.07
C LEU A 24 -2.93 -12.42 -12.06
N VAL A 25 -3.36 -11.83 -10.94
CA VAL A 25 -4.71 -11.26 -10.76
C VAL A 25 -5.01 -10.17 -11.79
N SER A 26 -4.00 -9.37 -12.18
CA SER A 26 -4.18 -8.32 -13.20
C SER A 26 -4.53 -8.83 -14.60
N VAL A 27 -4.19 -10.08 -14.90
CA VAL A 27 -4.29 -10.69 -16.24
C VAL A 27 -5.45 -11.68 -16.33
N VAL A 28 -5.89 -12.24 -15.20
CA VAL A 28 -7.04 -13.17 -15.10
C VAL A 28 -8.33 -12.64 -15.75
N PRO A 29 -8.77 -11.38 -15.52
CA PRO A 29 -10.02 -10.87 -16.11
C PRO A 29 -10.05 -10.94 -17.64
N ILE A 30 -8.92 -10.69 -18.30
CA ILE A 30 -8.82 -10.69 -19.77
C ILE A 30 -8.99 -12.10 -20.32
N TYR A 31 -8.31 -13.09 -19.71
CA TYR A 31 -8.42 -14.48 -20.14
C TYR A 31 -9.80 -15.07 -19.87
N ILE A 32 -10.41 -14.75 -18.72
CA ILE A 32 -11.77 -15.20 -18.40
C ILE A 32 -12.74 -14.64 -19.43
N THR A 33 -12.76 -13.33 -19.69
CA THR A 33 -13.67 -12.75 -20.69
C THR A 33 -13.47 -13.36 -22.08
N LEU A 34 -12.22 -13.56 -22.53
CA LEU A 34 -11.93 -14.12 -23.85
C LEU A 34 -12.40 -15.59 -23.97
N VAL A 35 -12.19 -16.40 -22.93
CA VAL A 35 -12.69 -17.78 -22.87
C VAL A 35 -14.21 -17.79 -22.89
N PHE A 36 -14.87 -16.96 -22.07
CA PHE A 36 -16.34 -16.89 -22.08
C PHE A 36 -16.90 -16.45 -23.43
N ASP A 37 -16.33 -15.43 -24.06
CA ASP A 37 -16.77 -14.96 -25.38
C ASP A 37 -16.58 -16.04 -26.47
N LEU A 38 -15.52 -16.87 -26.36
CA LEU A 38 -15.23 -17.94 -27.32
C LEU A 38 -16.07 -19.21 -27.12
N PHE A 39 -16.34 -19.61 -25.87
CA PHE A 39 -17.05 -20.86 -25.55
C PHE A 39 -18.57 -20.68 -25.39
N VAL A 40 -19.05 -19.48 -25.06
CA VAL A 40 -20.46 -19.20 -24.70
C VAL A 40 -21.15 -18.28 -25.71
N GLY A 41 -20.42 -17.71 -26.68
CA GLY A 41 -20.93 -16.76 -27.69
C GLY A 41 -22.01 -17.26 -28.66
N SER A 42 -22.59 -18.44 -28.42
CA SER A 42 -23.54 -19.10 -29.33
C SER A 42 -24.93 -19.35 -28.73
N GLU A 43 -25.12 -19.38 -27.40
CA GLU A 43 -26.43 -19.72 -26.82
C GLU A 43 -26.89 -18.69 -25.77
N SER A 44 -27.96 -17.99 -26.13
CA SER A 44 -28.58 -16.83 -25.49
C SER A 44 -29.45 -17.17 -24.27
N GLU A 45 -28.95 -17.95 -23.32
CA GLU A 45 -29.74 -18.44 -22.17
C GLU A 45 -29.03 -18.22 -20.81
N LEU A 46 -28.27 -17.14 -20.62
CA LEU A 46 -27.41 -16.99 -19.43
C LEU A 46 -27.43 -15.57 -18.84
N GLY A 47 -28.60 -15.14 -18.33
CA GLY A 47 -28.74 -13.89 -17.57
C GLY A 47 -27.84 -13.83 -16.33
N ASP A 48 -27.73 -14.94 -15.58
CA ASP A 48 -26.86 -15.03 -14.40
C ASP A 48 -25.37 -15.02 -14.75
N LEU A 49 -24.98 -15.64 -15.87
CA LEU A 49 -23.59 -15.64 -16.33
C LEU A 49 -23.19 -14.26 -16.89
N GLY A 50 -24.13 -13.55 -17.52
CA GLY A 50 -23.95 -12.15 -17.92
C GLY A 50 -23.60 -11.25 -16.74
N ARG A 51 -24.22 -11.48 -15.58
CA ARG A 51 -23.89 -10.78 -14.34
C ARG A 51 -22.48 -11.12 -13.84
N LEU A 52 -22.06 -12.38 -13.93
CA LEU A 52 -20.67 -12.76 -13.60
C LEU A 52 -19.65 -12.13 -14.55
N ILE A 53 -19.93 -12.09 -15.85
CA ILE A 53 -19.09 -11.40 -16.84
C ILE A 53 -18.99 -9.90 -16.52
N GLN A 54 -20.08 -9.27 -16.07
CA GLN A 54 -20.06 -7.88 -15.61
C GLN A 54 -19.13 -7.71 -14.40
N VAL A 55 -19.17 -8.64 -13.43
CA VAL A 55 -18.25 -8.63 -12.27
C VAL A 55 -16.79 -8.82 -12.71
N PHE A 56 -16.49 -9.75 -13.63
CA PHE A 56 -15.13 -9.90 -14.17
C PHE A 56 -14.68 -8.68 -14.98
N ARG A 57 -15.61 -8.02 -15.67
CA ARG A 57 -15.36 -6.73 -16.34
C ARG A 57 -15.06 -5.63 -15.34
N LEU A 58 -15.64 -5.63 -14.14
CA LEU A 58 -15.25 -4.73 -13.05
C LEU A 58 -13.88 -5.13 -12.46
N MET A 59 -13.61 -6.43 -12.30
CA MET A 59 -12.32 -6.94 -11.83
C MET A 59 -11.13 -6.49 -12.68
N ARG A 60 -11.33 -6.08 -13.94
CA ARG A 60 -10.25 -5.47 -14.74
C ARG A 60 -9.62 -4.26 -14.05
N ILE A 61 -10.28 -3.62 -13.09
CA ILE A 61 -9.68 -2.55 -12.27
C ILE A 61 -8.43 -3.03 -11.52
N PHE A 62 -8.35 -4.32 -11.15
CA PHE A 62 -7.17 -4.91 -10.54
C PHE A 62 -5.93 -4.84 -11.44
N ARG A 63 -6.07 -4.60 -12.76
CA ARG A 63 -4.93 -4.32 -13.63
C ARG A 63 -4.15 -3.07 -13.23
N VAL A 64 -4.83 -2.09 -12.60
CA VAL A 64 -4.19 -0.89 -12.05
C VAL A 64 -3.21 -1.26 -10.95
N LEU A 65 -3.43 -2.35 -10.21
CA LEU A 65 -2.47 -2.85 -9.20
C LEU A 65 -1.12 -3.25 -9.80
N LYS A 66 -1.03 -3.50 -11.11
CA LYS A 66 0.25 -3.71 -11.79
C LYS A 66 1.18 -2.49 -11.67
N LEU A 67 0.62 -1.29 -11.47
CA LEU A 67 1.38 -0.07 -11.16
C LEU A 67 2.18 -0.19 -9.86
N ALA A 68 1.76 -1.04 -8.91
CA ALA A 68 2.53 -1.30 -7.69
C ALA A 68 3.92 -1.87 -8.00
N ARG A 69 4.07 -2.62 -9.11
CA ARG A 69 5.40 -3.06 -9.56
C ARG A 69 6.25 -1.92 -10.09
N HIS A 70 5.67 -0.87 -10.63
CA HIS A 70 6.41 0.23 -11.27
C HIS A 70 6.60 1.43 -10.33
N SER A 71 5.78 1.57 -9.30
CA SER A 71 5.87 2.64 -8.31
C SER A 71 6.56 2.18 -7.03
N THR A 72 7.71 2.78 -6.71
CA THR A 72 8.41 2.58 -5.43
C THR A 72 7.53 3.04 -4.26
N GLY A 73 6.78 4.13 -4.43
CA GLY A 73 5.87 4.66 -3.39
C GLY A 73 4.76 3.68 -3.02
N LEU A 74 4.12 3.02 -3.99
CA LEU A 74 3.05 2.07 -3.71
C LEU A 74 3.57 0.76 -3.08
N ARG A 75 4.82 0.35 -3.40
CA ARG A 75 5.50 -0.75 -2.70
C ARG A 75 5.82 -0.39 -1.26
N SER A 76 6.31 0.83 -1.03
CA SER A 76 6.63 1.34 0.31
C SER A 76 5.37 1.45 1.17
N LEU A 77 4.26 1.96 0.62
CA LEU A 77 2.96 1.99 1.28
C LEU A 77 2.50 0.58 1.70
N GLY A 78 2.55 -0.38 0.78
CA GLY A 78 2.16 -1.76 1.06
C GLY A 78 3.05 -2.43 2.12
N ALA A 79 4.36 -2.18 2.10
CA ALA A 79 5.29 -2.67 3.11
C ALA A 79 5.01 -2.05 4.50
N THR A 80 4.75 -0.74 4.53
CA THR A 80 4.40 0.00 5.75
C THR A 80 3.10 -0.54 6.35
N LEU A 81 2.04 -0.71 5.54
CA LEU A 81 0.76 -1.29 5.97
C LEU A 81 0.91 -2.73 6.48
N ARG A 82 1.78 -3.53 5.87
CA ARG A 82 2.06 -4.89 6.35
C ARG A 82 2.78 -4.88 7.69
N HIS A 83 3.63 -3.90 7.95
CA HIS A 83 4.33 -3.76 9.21
C HIS A 83 3.42 -3.20 10.32
N SER A 84 2.57 -2.22 9.98
CA SER A 84 1.62 -1.59 10.91
C SER A 84 0.24 -2.24 10.91
N TYR A 85 0.07 -3.44 10.35
CA TYR A 85 -1.25 -4.09 10.23
C TYR A 85 -1.95 -4.28 11.58
N ARG A 86 -1.17 -4.50 12.65
CA ARG A 86 -1.69 -4.62 14.02
C ARG A 86 -2.23 -3.27 14.51
N GLU A 87 -1.54 -2.17 14.23
CA GLU A 87 -1.95 -0.82 14.59
C GLU A 87 -3.20 -0.40 13.80
N VAL A 88 -3.20 -0.62 12.48
CA VAL A 88 -4.35 -0.38 11.61
C VAL A 88 -5.54 -1.25 12.04
N GLY A 89 -5.29 -2.51 12.42
CA GLY A 89 -6.33 -3.42 12.92
C GLY A 89 -6.95 -2.94 14.23
N ILE A 90 -6.13 -2.44 15.17
CA ILE A 90 -6.62 -1.85 16.43
C ILE A 90 -7.44 -0.58 16.15
N LEU A 91 -6.98 0.30 15.24
CA LEU A 91 -7.76 1.46 14.79
C LEU A 91 -9.14 1.03 14.24
N LEU A 92 -9.15 0.07 13.32
CA LEU A 92 -10.40 -0.41 12.71
C LEU A 92 -11.32 -1.08 13.73
N LEU A 93 -10.76 -1.72 14.76
CA LEU A 93 -11.53 -2.29 15.87
C LEU A 93 -12.17 -1.20 16.73
N TYR A 94 -11.41 -0.18 17.13
CA TYR A 94 -12.00 0.97 17.85
C TYR A 94 -13.04 1.70 17.01
N LEU A 95 -12.79 1.82 15.70
CA LEU A 95 -13.75 2.40 14.78
C LEU A 95 -15.03 1.56 14.71
N GLY A 96 -14.91 0.25 14.53
CA GLY A 96 -16.06 -0.66 14.47
C GLY A 96 -16.87 -0.71 15.77
N VAL A 97 -16.21 -0.68 16.92
CA VAL A 97 -16.88 -0.61 18.23
C VAL A 97 -17.60 0.73 18.40
N GLY A 98 -16.94 1.85 18.10
CA GLY A 98 -17.55 3.17 18.20
C GLY A 98 -18.77 3.31 17.29
N VAL A 99 -18.68 2.87 16.03
CA VAL A 99 -19.81 2.82 15.11
C VAL A 99 -20.94 1.99 15.70
N SER A 100 -20.66 0.77 16.17
CA SER A 100 -21.70 -0.11 16.73
C SER A 100 -22.42 0.50 17.94
N VAL A 101 -21.68 1.17 18.84
CA VAL A 101 -22.24 1.82 20.04
C VAL A 101 -23.09 3.03 19.68
N PHE A 102 -22.55 3.99 18.92
CA PHE A 102 -23.28 5.22 18.58
C PHE A 102 -24.45 4.95 17.63
N SER A 103 -24.31 4.02 16.68
CA SER A 103 -25.42 3.55 15.84
C SER A 103 -26.51 2.88 16.65
N GLY A 104 -26.16 2.10 17.70
CA GLY A 104 -27.15 1.49 18.59
C GLY A 104 -27.93 2.54 19.39
N ILE A 105 -27.25 3.57 19.92
CA ILE A 105 -27.91 4.68 20.63
C ILE A 105 -28.82 5.45 19.67
N ALA A 106 -28.34 5.79 18.47
CA ALA A 106 -29.15 6.49 17.46
C ALA A 106 -30.36 5.66 17.02
N TYR A 107 -30.20 4.35 16.81
CA TYR A 107 -31.31 3.44 16.51
C TYR A 107 -32.39 3.51 17.60
N THR A 108 -31.99 3.41 18.87
CA THR A 108 -32.97 3.47 19.98
C THR A 108 -33.61 4.85 20.15
N ALA A 109 -32.89 5.92 19.83
CA ALA A 109 -33.40 7.29 19.94
C ALA A 109 -34.37 7.65 18.80
N GLU A 110 -34.17 7.06 17.63
CA GLU A 110 -34.93 7.36 16.41
C GLU A 110 -35.91 6.22 16.02
N CYS A 111 -36.11 5.23 16.89
CA CYS A 111 -36.93 4.05 16.59
C CYS A 111 -38.40 4.37 16.28
N GLU A 112 -38.89 5.53 16.72
CA GLU A 112 -40.27 5.99 16.51
C GLU A 112 -40.40 6.96 15.31
N GLU A 113 -39.28 7.37 14.72
CA GLU A 113 -39.21 8.38 13.65
C GLU A 113 -38.87 7.73 12.30
N ASP A 114 -39.57 8.09 11.22
CA ASP A 114 -39.32 7.57 9.87
C ASP A 114 -38.23 8.39 9.16
N VAL A 115 -36.99 8.23 9.63
CA VAL A 115 -35.81 8.96 9.12
C VAL A 115 -34.82 8.08 8.37
N GLY A 116 -35.18 6.82 8.11
CA GLY A 116 -34.29 5.85 7.44
C GLY A 116 -33.24 5.21 8.36
N LEU A 117 -33.44 5.31 9.68
CA LEU A 117 -32.63 4.65 10.71
C LEU A 117 -33.34 3.40 11.27
N ASP A 118 -34.16 2.73 10.45
CA ASP A 118 -35.07 1.68 10.93
C ASP A 118 -34.40 0.30 11.03
N THR A 119 -33.21 0.16 10.44
CA THR A 119 -32.45 -1.10 10.44
C THR A 119 -31.05 -0.91 11.01
N ILE A 120 -30.55 -1.94 11.70
CA ILE A 120 -29.19 -1.94 12.27
C ILE A 120 -28.11 -1.64 11.21
N PRO A 121 -28.15 -2.22 9.99
CA PRO A 121 -27.19 -1.89 8.94
C PRO A 121 -27.29 -0.44 8.44
N ALA A 122 -28.49 0.14 8.38
CA ALA A 122 -28.67 1.55 8.03
C ALA A 122 -28.06 2.47 9.11
N CYS A 123 -28.23 2.11 10.38
CA CYS A 123 -27.60 2.84 11.48
C CYS A 123 -26.06 2.72 11.43
N TRP A 124 -25.51 1.56 11.07
CA TRP A 124 -24.06 1.39 10.87
C TRP A 124 -23.52 2.22 9.70
N TRP A 125 -24.29 2.37 8.61
CA TRP A 125 -23.95 3.27 7.52
C TRP A 125 -23.83 4.71 8.04
N TRP A 126 -24.87 5.22 8.70
CA TRP A 126 -24.86 6.55 9.30
C TRP A 126 -23.71 6.74 10.30
N GLY A 127 -23.50 5.76 11.19
CA GLY A 127 -22.45 5.80 12.20
C GLY A 127 -21.06 5.80 11.56
N THR A 128 -20.83 5.00 10.53
CA THR A 128 -19.55 4.97 9.80
C THR A 128 -19.28 6.32 9.13
N VAL A 129 -20.26 6.88 8.43
CA VAL A 129 -20.15 8.17 7.72
C VAL A 129 -19.94 9.34 8.69
N SER A 130 -20.60 9.31 9.84
CA SER A 130 -20.47 10.35 10.88
C SER A 130 -19.13 10.25 11.62
N MET A 131 -18.73 9.04 12.03
CA MET A 131 -17.52 8.81 12.81
C MET A 131 -16.24 9.00 11.99
N THR A 132 -16.31 8.77 10.67
CA THR A 132 -15.24 9.11 9.72
C THR A 132 -15.29 10.55 9.22
N THR A 133 -16.20 11.38 9.76
CA THR A 133 -16.38 12.80 9.41
C THR A 133 -16.70 13.06 7.93
N VAL A 134 -17.20 12.05 7.19
CA VAL A 134 -17.62 12.21 5.78
C VAL A 134 -18.93 13.00 5.69
N GLY A 135 -19.92 12.63 6.52
CA GLY A 135 -21.17 13.39 6.67
C GLY A 135 -21.97 13.63 5.39
N TYR A 136 -22.36 12.57 4.66
CA TYR A 136 -23.16 12.72 3.42
C TYR A 136 -24.49 13.46 3.63
N GLY A 137 -25.12 13.33 4.81
CA GLY A 137 -26.38 13.99 5.14
C GLY A 137 -27.61 13.36 4.48
N ASP A 138 -27.47 12.15 3.94
CA ASP A 138 -28.55 11.34 3.38
C ASP A 138 -29.50 10.80 4.46
N VAL A 139 -28.97 10.51 5.64
CA VAL A 139 -29.71 10.08 6.83
C VAL A 139 -29.15 10.79 8.05
N VAL A 140 -30.01 11.38 8.89
CA VAL A 140 -29.59 12.09 10.11
C VAL A 140 -30.63 11.92 11.23
N PRO A 141 -30.19 11.78 12.50
CA PRO A 141 -31.12 11.74 13.63
C PRO A 141 -31.80 13.09 13.83
N VAL A 142 -33.12 13.08 14.06
CA VAL A 142 -33.92 14.29 14.21
C VAL A 142 -34.26 14.58 15.67
N THR A 143 -34.33 13.56 16.52
CA THR A 143 -34.64 13.72 17.94
C THR A 143 -33.52 14.42 18.69
N VAL A 144 -33.86 15.02 19.83
CA VAL A 144 -32.87 15.68 20.70
C VAL A 144 -31.83 14.67 21.20
N ALA A 145 -32.27 13.47 21.61
CA ALA A 145 -31.39 12.41 22.08
C ALA A 145 -30.47 11.90 20.95
N GLY A 146 -31.00 11.69 19.75
CA GLY A 146 -30.22 11.29 18.58
C GLY A 146 -29.21 12.35 18.16
N LYS A 147 -29.55 13.64 18.24
CA LYS A 147 -28.61 14.74 17.99
C LYS A 147 -27.48 14.82 19.03
N LEU A 148 -27.78 14.55 20.30
CA LEU A 148 -26.74 14.44 21.33
C LEU A 148 -25.83 13.24 21.05
N ALA A 149 -26.39 12.09 20.69
CA ALA A 149 -25.62 10.91 20.28
C ALA A 149 -24.75 11.19 19.04
N ALA A 150 -25.28 11.90 18.05
CA ALA A 150 -24.55 12.33 16.86
C ALA A 150 -23.37 13.26 17.23
N SER A 151 -23.59 14.22 18.12
CA SER A 151 -22.53 15.11 18.58
C SER A 151 -21.40 14.35 19.28
N GLY A 152 -21.73 13.37 20.13
CA GLY A 152 -20.77 12.49 20.76
C GLY A 152 -20.03 11.59 19.77
N CYS A 153 -20.74 11.08 18.75
CA CYS A 153 -20.17 10.26 17.69
C CYS A 153 -19.12 11.02 16.86
N ILE A 154 -19.41 12.27 16.47
CA ILE A 154 -18.49 13.10 15.68
C ILE A 154 -17.23 13.45 16.49
N LEU A 155 -17.39 13.86 17.75
CA LEU A 155 -16.28 14.18 18.63
C LEU A 155 -15.43 12.93 18.93
N GLY A 156 -16.08 11.83 19.31
CA GLY A 156 -15.41 10.56 19.59
C GLY A 156 -14.71 9.99 18.36
N GLY A 157 -15.34 10.03 17.20
CA GLY A 157 -14.75 9.58 15.93
C GLY A 157 -13.50 10.35 15.54
N THR A 158 -13.54 11.67 15.66
CA THR A 158 -12.37 12.52 15.39
C THR A 158 -11.19 12.15 16.28
N LEU A 159 -11.42 11.92 17.58
CA LEU A 159 -10.37 11.51 18.53
C LEU A 159 -9.83 10.10 18.22
N VAL A 160 -10.71 9.13 17.92
CA VAL A 160 -10.32 7.75 17.61
C VAL A 160 -9.49 7.68 16.34
N VAL A 161 -9.80 8.49 15.33
CA VAL A 161 -9.08 8.52 14.05
C VAL A 161 -7.76 9.28 14.15
N ALA A 162 -7.68 10.35 14.94
CA ALA A 162 -6.48 11.18 15.07
C ALA A 162 -5.26 10.40 15.62
N LEU A 163 -5.44 9.62 16.69
CA LEU A 163 -4.34 8.92 17.39
C LEU A 163 -3.56 7.92 16.51
N PRO A 164 -4.19 7.01 15.77
CA PRO A 164 -3.46 6.09 14.90
C PRO A 164 -2.93 6.77 13.63
N ILE A 165 -3.59 7.82 13.13
CA ILE A 165 -3.04 8.58 11.99
C ILE A 165 -1.69 9.18 12.36
N THR A 166 -1.54 9.78 13.54
CA THR A 166 -0.26 10.36 13.98
C THR A 166 0.81 9.28 14.15
N ILE A 167 0.47 8.13 14.75
CA ILE A 167 1.39 7.00 14.90
C ILE A 167 1.84 6.47 13.53
N ILE A 168 0.90 6.23 12.60
CA ILE A 168 1.19 5.74 11.25
C ILE A 168 2.03 6.76 10.49
N PHE A 169 1.71 8.05 10.59
CA PHE A 169 2.45 9.12 9.95
C PHE A 169 3.90 9.17 10.43
N ASN A 170 4.13 9.10 11.74
CA ASN A 170 5.47 9.09 12.32
C ASN A 170 6.29 7.88 11.81
N LYS A 171 5.67 6.70 11.75
CA LYS A 171 6.31 5.48 11.21
C LYS A 171 6.62 5.59 9.72
N PHE A 172 5.69 6.14 8.94
CA PHE A 172 5.89 6.37 7.52
C PHE A 172 7.01 7.37 7.27
N SER A 173 7.05 8.49 8.01
CA SER A 173 8.10 9.50 7.93
C SER A 173 9.48 8.91 8.20
N HIS A 174 9.60 8.10 9.26
CA HIS A 174 10.84 7.41 9.59
C HIS A 174 11.28 6.44 8.47
N PHE A 175 10.38 5.60 7.97
CA PHE A 175 10.69 4.66 6.89
C PHE A 175 11.06 5.39 5.59
N TYR A 176 10.38 6.50 5.29
CA TYR A 176 10.66 7.34 4.13
C TYR A 176 12.04 8.01 4.20
N ARG A 177 12.42 8.59 5.35
CA ARG A 177 13.77 9.16 5.57
C ARG A 177 14.85 8.10 5.39
N ARG A 178 14.66 6.91 5.97
CA ARG A 178 15.62 5.80 5.86
C ARG A 178 15.78 5.32 4.42
N GLN A 179 14.70 5.24 3.65
CA GLN A 179 14.75 4.85 2.24
C GLN A 179 15.50 5.91 1.40
N LYS A 180 15.25 7.20 1.63
CA LYS A 180 15.92 8.30 0.94
C LYS A 180 17.42 8.38 1.27
N ALA A 181 17.79 8.12 2.52
CA ALA A 181 19.20 8.06 2.95
C ALA A 181 19.95 6.90 2.26
N LEU A 182 19.32 5.74 2.13
CA LEU A 182 19.90 4.60 1.42
C LEU A 182 20.06 4.87 -0.09
N GLU A 183 19.10 5.54 -0.72
CA GLU A 183 19.23 5.95 -2.13
C GLU A 183 20.36 6.97 -2.33
N ALA A 184 20.52 7.91 -1.39
CA ALA A 184 21.61 8.88 -1.41
C ALA A 184 22.98 8.21 -1.22
N SER A 185 23.11 7.23 -0.33
CA SER A 185 24.37 6.51 -0.10
C SER A 185 24.77 5.66 -1.31
N VAL A 186 23.82 4.99 -1.96
CA VAL A 186 24.06 4.23 -3.20
C VAL A 186 24.50 5.15 -4.33
N ARG A 187 23.86 6.32 -4.48
CA ARG A 187 24.27 7.33 -5.46
C ARG A 187 25.69 7.85 -5.19
N ASN A 188 26.03 8.10 -3.93
CA ASN A 188 27.36 8.56 -3.55
C ASN A 188 28.43 7.48 -3.80
N ASN A 189 28.13 6.22 -3.48
CA ASN A 189 29.04 5.10 -3.70
C ASN A 189 29.27 4.84 -5.20
N ASN A 190 28.22 4.94 -6.03
CA ASN A 190 28.38 4.88 -7.48
C ASN A 190 29.25 6.02 -8.02
N ARG A 191 29.12 7.24 -7.49
CA ARG A 191 29.97 8.38 -7.88
C ARG A 191 31.43 8.19 -7.49
N LYS A 192 31.72 7.62 -6.32
CA LYS A 192 33.08 7.24 -5.92
C LYS A 192 33.67 6.14 -6.82
N ASN A 193 32.90 5.10 -7.13
CA ASN A 193 33.36 4.02 -8.02
C ASN A 193 33.66 4.51 -9.44
N VAL A 194 32.92 5.51 -9.97
CA VAL A 194 33.22 6.12 -11.28
C VAL A 194 34.53 6.91 -11.23
N ARG A 195 34.73 7.71 -10.17
CA ARG A 195 35.96 8.52 -10.02
C ARG A 195 37.23 7.70 -9.85
N MET A 196 37.11 6.48 -9.29
CA MET A 196 38.25 5.56 -9.13
C MET A 196 38.54 4.71 -10.37
N SER A 197 37.69 4.78 -11.40
CA SER A 197 37.88 4.07 -12.68
C SER A 197 38.42 4.93 -13.81
N GLU A 198 38.55 6.24 -13.59
CA GLU A 198 39.30 7.14 -14.48
C GLU A 198 40.77 7.15 -14.02
N PRO A 199 41.76 7.01 -14.93
CA PRO A 199 43.16 7.13 -14.55
C PRO A 199 43.42 8.54 -14.04
N GLU A 200 43.99 8.64 -12.83
CA GLU A 200 44.43 9.91 -12.25
C GLU A 200 45.50 10.54 -13.16
N GLU A 201 45.15 11.63 -13.86
CA GLU A 201 46.13 12.64 -14.26
C GLU A 201 46.18 13.64 -13.10
N ASP A 202 47.36 13.74 -12.49
CA ASP A 202 47.65 14.60 -11.35
C ASP A 202 47.36 16.06 -11.68
N GLU A 203 46.39 16.68 -11.01
CA GLU A 203 46.38 18.13 -10.81
C GLU A 203 46.09 18.49 -9.35
N GLU A 204 47.04 19.21 -8.78
CA GLU A 204 47.06 19.81 -7.46
C GLU A 204 46.28 21.14 -7.48
N SER A 205 45.65 21.46 -6.34
CA SER A 205 44.97 22.73 -5.99
C SER A 205 43.56 22.96 -6.58
N ASP A 206 42.53 23.01 -5.74
CA ASP A 206 42.23 24.22 -4.97
C ASP A 206 41.14 23.94 -3.93
N GLY A 207 41.28 24.58 -2.77
CA GLY A 207 40.28 24.53 -1.74
C GLY A 207 38.97 25.14 -2.20
N ASP A 208 37.88 24.40 -2.06
CA ASP A 208 36.60 25.03 -1.74
C ASP A 208 35.85 24.15 -0.75
N SER A 209 35.92 24.59 0.50
CA SER A 209 35.05 24.17 1.58
C SER A 209 33.68 24.81 1.31
N CYS A 210 32.90 24.21 0.41
CA CYS A 210 31.47 24.45 0.39
C CYS A 210 30.82 23.57 1.45
N CYS A 211 30.84 24.10 2.67
CA CYS A 211 29.92 23.78 3.76
C CYS A 211 28.49 24.02 3.25
N LEU A 212 27.62 23.00 3.22
CA LEU A 212 26.13 23.03 3.29
C LEU A 212 25.66 21.56 3.19
N ASP A 213 24.98 20.90 4.12
CA ASP A 213 24.49 21.22 5.47
C ASP A 213 24.58 19.88 6.24
N ASP A 214 25.32 19.86 7.35
CA ASP A 214 25.30 18.78 8.34
C ASP A 214 24.10 18.91 9.30
N ASP A 215 23.06 19.66 8.92
CA ASP A 215 21.82 19.81 9.69
C ASP A 215 20.83 18.70 9.32
N ASP A 216 21.09 17.50 9.86
CA ASP A 216 20.06 16.50 10.22
C ASP A 216 20.70 15.25 10.92
N ILE A 217 21.88 15.41 11.53
CA ILE A 217 22.43 14.47 12.50
C ILE A 217 22.38 15.17 13.85
N ASP A 218 21.20 15.18 14.45
CA ASP A 218 21.00 15.16 15.90
C ASP A 218 19.50 15.23 16.14
N ASP A 219 18.90 14.04 16.20
CA ASP A 219 17.76 13.70 17.06
C ASP A 219 17.60 12.18 16.99
N ILE A 220 18.65 11.48 17.45
CA ILE A 220 18.50 10.11 17.94
C ILE A 220 17.94 10.28 19.34
N GLU A 221 16.64 10.51 19.44
CA GLU A 221 15.93 10.24 20.68
C GLU A 221 16.01 8.73 20.89
N LYS A 222 16.87 8.36 21.84
CA LYS A 222 16.92 7.01 22.42
C LYS A 222 15.64 6.82 23.22
N ASP A 223 14.55 6.52 22.52
CA ASP A 223 13.42 5.85 23.15
C ASP A 223 13.60 4.34 22.93
N ASP A 224 14.07 3.71 24.00
CA ASP A 224 14.14 2.28 24.19
C ASP A 224 12.76 1.65 23.93
N ILE A 225 12.62 0.96 22.80
CA ILE A 225 11.67 -0.15 22.67
C ILE A 225 12.42 -1.28 21.97
N ASP A 226 12.91 -2.20 22.80
CA ASP A 226 13.37 -3.53 22.39
C ASP A 226 12.33 -4.17 21.46
N PHE A 227 12.66 -4.26 20.18
CA PHE A 227 11.93 -5.08 19.24
C PHE A 227 12.87 -6.18 18.75
N GLU A 228 12.63 -7.39 19.24
CA GLU A 228 13.35 -8.59 18.88
C GLU A 228 13.54 -8.71 17.36
N ASP A 229 14.81 -8.83 16.98
CA ASP A 229 15.30 -9.06 15.63
C ASP A 229 14.96 -10.49 15.20
N GLU A 230 13.73 -10.70 14.71
CA GLU A 230 13.29 -11.97 14.09
C GLU A 230 12.56 -11.63 12.78
N GLY A 231 13.33 -11.21 11.76
CA GLY A 231 12.72 -10.86 10.48
C GLY A 231 13.70 -10.36 9.43
N GLY A 232 14.59 -11.26 8.99
CA GLY A 232 15.65 -11.02 8.02
C GLY A 232 15.34 -9.97 6.96
N VAL A 233 16.28 -9.05 6.81
CA VAL A 233 16.40 -8.02 5.78
C VAL A 233 15.95 -8.59 4.42
N ILE A 234 14.69 -8.33 4.03
CA ILE A 234 14.26 -8.60 2.66
C ILE A 234 14.93 -7.53 1.80
N ASN A 235 16.06 -7.91 1.25
CA ASN A 235 16.82 -7.15 0.29
C ASN A 235 15.94 -6.90 -0.95
N TYR A 236 15.36 -5.71 -1.04
CA TYR A 236 14.58 -5.26 -2.19
C TYR A 236 15.46 -4.78 -3.35
N SER A 237 16.71 -5.19 -3.40
CA SER A 237 17.55 -5.04 -4.59
C SER A 237 17.20 -6.11 -5.62
N TYR A 238 16.12 -5.88 -6.35
CA TYR A 238 15.91 -6.48 -7.67
C TYR A 238 15.66 -5.34 -8.67
N VAL A 239 16.66 -4.47 -8.78
CA VAL A 239 16.89 -3.71 -10.01
C VAL A 239 17.73 -4.63 -10.89
N GLU A 240 17.11 -5.24 -11.90
CA GLU A 240 17.84 -5.88 -13.00
C GLU A 240 18.65 -4.79 -13.71
N HIS A 241 19.88 -4.55 -13.25
CA HIS A 241 20.93 -4.09 -14.14
C HIS A 241 21.43 -5.33 -14.89
N PRO A 242 21.48 -5.32 -16.23
CA PRO A 242 22.16 -6.37 -16.96
C PRO A 242 23.61 -6.35 -16.49
N THR A 243 24.02 -7.39 -15.75
CA THR A 243 25.39 -7.56 -15.31
C THR A 243 26.29 -7.53 -16.54
N CYS A 244 27.10 -6.48 -16.64
CA CYS A 244 28.25 -6.37 -17.55
C CYS A 244 29.33 -7.39 -17.13
N SER A 245 28.99 -8.67 -17.21
CA SER A 245 29.83 -9.83 -16.88
C SER A 245 29.78 -10.87 -18.01
N SER A 246 28.74 -10.85 -18.83
CA SER A 246 28.60 -11.73 -20.00
C SER A 246 29.19 -11.17 -21.29
N VAL A 247 29.55 -9.88 -21.34
CA VAL A 247 30.17 -9.26 -22.53
C VAL A 247 31.70 -9.42 -22.54
N MET A 248 32.35 -9.44 -21.36
CA MET A 248 33.81 -9.62 -21.28
C MET A 248 34.26 -11.05 -21.55
N ARG A 249 33.46 -12.06 -21.19
CA ARG A 249 33.84 -13.48 -21.37
C ARG A 249 33.79 -13.98 -22.82
N LYS A 250 33.28 -13.17 -23.76
CA LYS A 250 33.16 -13.55 -25.18
C LYS A 250 34.26 -12.96 -26.07
N LYS A 251 35.08 -12.04 -25.56
CA LYS A 251 36.20 -11.45 -26.33
C LYS A 251 37.52 -12.22 -26.19
N GLU A 252 37.68 -13.08 -25.18
CA GLU A 252 38.90 -13.88 -25.00
C GLU A 252 38.94 -15.19 -25.82
N PHE A 253 37.87 -15.55 -26.54
CA PHE A 253 37.82 -16.81 -27.30
C PHE A 253 38.06 -16.65 -28.82
N TYR A 254 38.53 -15.49 -29.29
CA TYR A 254 38.80 -15.21 -30.72
C TYR A 254 40.22 -14.69 -30.99
N GLN A 255 41.17 -14.87 -30.07
CA GLN A 255 42.58 -14.54 -30.30
C GLN A 255 43.56 -15.68 -29.96
N LEU A 256 43.18 -16.92 -30.23
CA LEU A 256 44.09 -18.06 -30.37
C LEU A 256 43.59 -18.97 -31.50
#